data_AF-A0A1S3IY83-F1
#
_entry.id   AF-A0A1S3IY83-F1
#
_cell.length_a   1.000
_cell.length_b   1.000
_cell.length_c   1.000
_cell.angle_alpha   90.00
_cell.angle_beta   90.00
_cell.angle_gamma   90.00
#
_symmetry.space_group_name_H-M   'P 1'
#
loop_
_entity.id
_entity.type
_entity.pdbx_description
1 polymer ?
#
loop_
_entity_poly.entity_id
_entity_poly.type
_entity_poly.pdbx_seq_one_letter_code
_entity_poly.pdbx_strand_id
1 'polypeptide(L)'
;MSSLPGSFGLVLSRALTRLITGCCKTTVPSKGADKCYLVWGVISQACVAPSAWLFVGFLDGSYYSCAKHQFPCSKNATELLKHEALKSESQMISWCILVGGVATALTGFLVQRSCSRFTWHQYLYEELYEEYEITEYESEAKKRAQALAKVNVAVFMDLEERSKIDWDTISTVPSQEPIDPNEKKDPLITSLQRWVLHHPPEDKEKEEETPT
;
A
#
# COMPACT_ATOMS: atom_id res chain seq x y z
N MET A 1 23.85 9.02 17.46
CA MET A 1 23.03 9.51 16.33
C MET A 1 22.03 8.42 15.99
N SER A 2 20.86 8.53 16.58
CA SER A 2 19.75 7.58 16.55
C SER A 2 18.84 7.88 15.37
N SER A 3 19.07 7.20 14.26
CA SER A 3 18.16 7.23 13.10
C SER A 3 16.94 6.38 13.44
N LEU A 4 15.79 7.02 13.71
CA LEU A 4 14.48 6.37 13.84
C LEU A 4 14.14 5.63 12.54
N PRO A 5 14.07 4.29 12.50
CA PRO A 5 13.65 3.54 11.31
C PRO A 5 12.12 3.41 11.20
N GLY A 6 11.36 3.97 12.15
CA GLY A 6 9.93 3.66 12.32
C GLY A 6 8.97 4.27 11.29
N SER A 7 9.39 5.32 10.58
CA SER A 7 8.47 6.08 9.71
C SER A 7 8.47 5.60 8.25
N PHE A 8 9.54 4.94 7.78
CA PHE A 8 9.65 4.50 6.39
C PHE A 8 8.89 3.20 6.08
N GLY A 9 8.63 2.36 7.10
CA GLY A 9 7.91 1.09 6.92
C GLY A 9 6.44 1.26 6.52
N LEU A 10 5.80 2.33 6.98
CA LEU A 10 4.40 2.64 6.63
C LEU A 10 4.24 3.19 5.21
N VAL A 11 5.29 3.81 4.65
CA VAL A 11 5.23 4.43 3.32
C VAL A 11 5.41 3.41 2.18
N LEU A 12 6.04 2.26 2.44
CA LEU A 12 6.39 1.27 1.41
C LEU A 12 5.46 0.06 1.35
N SER A 13 4.42 -0.04 2.20
CA SER A 13 3.51 -1.18 2.13
C SER A 13 2.52 -1.00 0.97
N ARG A 14 2.62 -1.87 -0.04
CA ARG A 14 1.68 -1.92 -1.18
C ARG A 14 0.22 -2.06 -0.72
N ALA A 15 0.01 -2.68 0.44
CA ALA A 15 -1.29 -2.85 1.08
C ALA A 15 -1.91 -1.50 1.53
N LEU A 16 -1.12 -0.60 2.12
CA LEU A 16 -1.59 0.74 2.49
C LEU A 16 -1.91 1.57 1.25
N THR A 17 -1.09 1.48 0.20
CA THR A 17 -1.37 2.17 -1.06
C THR A 17 -2.70 1.70 -1.64
N ARG A 18 -2.94 0.40 -1.75
CA ARG A 18 -4.20 -0.18 -2.26
C ARG A 18 -5.42 0.20 -1.41
N LEU A 19 -5.29 0.24 -0.08
CA LEU A 19 -6.38 0.61 0.82
C LEU A 19 -6.75 2.10 0.72
N ILE A 20 -5.74 2.96 0.52
CA ILE A 20 -5.92 4.42 0.45
C ILE A 20 -6.37 4.85 -0.95
N THR A 21 -5.85 4.23 -2.02
CA THR A 21 -6.26 4.55 -3.40
C THR A 21 -7.69 4.09 -3.66
N GLY A 22 -8.63 5.02 -3.78
CA GLY A 22 -10.02 4.75 -4.18
C GLY A 22 -11.06 4.79 -3.06
N CYS A 23 -10.68 4.96 -1.79
CA CYS A 23 -11.64 4.94 -0.67
C CYS A 23 -12.72 6.04 -0.73
N CYS A 24 -12.44 7.19 -1.35
CA CYS A 24 -13.39 8.30 -1.52
C CYS A 24 -14.09 8.33 -2.90
N LYS A 25 -13.69 7.46 -3.84
CA LYS A 25 -14.19 7.46 -5.24
C LYS A 25 -14.72 6.10 -5.70
N THR A 26 -14.73 5.09 -4.83
CA THR A 26 -15.27 3.77 -5.19
C THR A 26 -16.78 3.85 -5.35
N THR A 27 -17.28 3.36 -6.47
CA THR A 27 -18.71 3.32 -6.81
C THR A 27 -19.42 2.14 -6.13
N VAL A 28 -18.65 1.15 -5.65
CA VAL A 28 -19.17 -0.06 -5.01
C VAL A 28 -18.76 -0.12 -3.52
N PRO A 29 -19.72 -0.02 -2.57
CA PRO A 29 -19.39 -0.13 -1.17
C PRO A 29 -19.04 -1.59 -0.82
N SER A 30 -17.79 -1.81 -0.40
CA SER A 30 -17.38 -3.10 0.19
C SER A 30 -18.00 -3.29 1.58
N LYS A 31 -18.45 -4.52 1.89
CA LYS A 31 -19.14 -4.89 3.13
C LYS A 31 -18.24 -4.63 4.36
N GLY A 32 -18.83 -4.09 5.42
CA GLY A 32 -18.08 -3.58 6.58
C GLY A 32 -17.29 -4.61 7.38
N ALA A 33 -17.72 -5.89 7.41
CA ALA A 33 -17.05 -6.94 8.17
C ALA A 33 -15.69 -7.34 7.54
N ASP A 34 -15.61 -7.42 6.22
CA ASP A 34 -14.41 -7.83 5.49
C ASP A 34 -13.29 -6.77 5.63
N LYS A 35 -13.68 -5.49 5.75
CA LYS A 35 -12.75 -4.39 5.98
C LYS A 35 -12.03 -4.48 7.33
N CYS A 36 -12.72 -4.88 8.39
CA CYS A 36 -12.10 -4.98 9.72
C CYS A 36 -11.02 -6.07 9.76
N TYR A 37 -11.27 -7.22 9.13
CA TYR A 37 -10.28 -8.30 9.04
C TYR A 37 -9.07 -7.88 8.20
N LEU A 38 -9.31 -7.22 7.07
CA LEU A 38 -8.25 -6.78 6.18
C LEU A 38 -7.39 -5.69 6.84
N VAL A 39 -8.01 -4.74 7.55
CA VAL A 39 -7.31 -3.70 8.31
C VAL A 39 -6.51 -4.29 9.48
N TRP A 40 -7.07 -5.28 10.20
CA TRP A 40 -6.34 -5.98 11.26
C TRP A 40 -5.09 -6.70 10.75
N GLY A 41 -5.20 -7.37 9.60
CA GLY A 41 -4.05 -7.99 8.93
C GLY A 41 -2.94 -6.98 8.62
N VAL A 42 -3.30 -5.82 8.06
CA VAL A 42 -2.33 -4.77 7.71
C VAL A 42 -1.69 -4.15 8.96
N ILE A 43 -2.47 -3.87 10.01
CA ILE A 43 -1.95 -3.30 11.27
C ILE A 43 -1.00 -4.30 11.94
N SER A 44 -1.38 -5.57 12.03
CA SER A 44 -0.54 -6.59 12.66
C SER A 44 0.81 -6.73 11.96
N GLN A 45 0.84 -6.71 10.63
CA GLN A 45 2.07 -6.75 9.83
C GLN A 45 2.93 -5.49 10.01
N ALA A 46 2.32 -4.30 10.07
CA ALA A 46 3.04 -3.05 10.31
C ALA A 46 3.66 -2.98 11.72
N CYS A 47 3.01 -3.57 12.72
CA CYS A 47 3.45 -3.58 14.11
C CYS A 47 4.59 -4.57 14.42
N VAL A 48 4.94 -5.49 13.50
CA VAL A 48 6.02 -6.47 13.72
C VAL A 48 7.36 -5.78 13.98
N ALA A 49 7.74 -4.82 13.12
CA ALA A 49 9.04 -4.16 13.22
C ALA A 49 9.17 -3.26 14.48
N PRO A 50 8.18 -2.42 14.82
CA PRO A 50 8.17 -1.68 16.08
C PRO A 50 8.19 -2.58 17.32
N SER A 51 7.44 -3.68 17.31
CA SER A 51 7.41 -4.62 18.44
C SER A 51 8.76 -5.31 18.64
N ALA A 52 9.42 -5.71 17.56
CA ALA A 52 10.77 -6.28 17.62
C ALA A 52 11.80 -5.28 18.15
N TRP A 53 11.72 -4.01 17.72
CA TRP A 53 12.57 -2.94 18.24
C TRP A 53 12.34 -2.66 19.72
N LEU A 54 11.08 -2.61 20.16
CA LEU A 54 10.74 -2.44 21.57
C LEU A 54 11.31 -3.59 22.41
N PHE A 55 11.13 -4.84 21.97
CA PHE A 55 11.68 -6.02 22.64
C PHE A 55 13.21 -5.91 22.86
N VAL A 56 13.96 -5.51 21.82
CA VAL A 56 15.42 -5.29 21.91
C VAL A 56 15.76 -4.16 22.88
N GLY A 57 15.01 -3.05 22.85
CA GLY A 57 15.21 -1.93 23.77
C GLY A 57 14.96 -2.30 25.24
N PHE A 58 13.98 -3.16 25.52
CA PHE A 58 13.67 -3.64 26.86
C PHE A 58 14.66 -4.72 27.37
N LEU A 59 15.28 -5.49 26.47
CA LEU A 59 16.33 -6.46 26.81
C LEU A 59 17.62 -5.80 27.33
N ASP A 60 18.02 -4.68 26.74
CA ASP A 60 19.20 -3.93 27.18
C ASP A 60 18.99 -3.36 28.60
N GLY A 61 17.76 -2.97 28.94
CA GLY A 61 17.37 -2.52 30.29
C GLY A 61 17.95 -1.16 30.69
N SER A 62 18.91 -0.64 29.95
CA SER A 62 19.52 0.67 30.11
C SER A 62 18.49 1.81 30.01
N TYR A 63 17.58 1.75 29.02
CA TYR A 63 16.51 2.73 28.84
C TYR A 63 15.48 2.70 29.99
N TYR A 64 15.09 1.49 30.42
CA TYR A 64 14.12 1.30 31.51
C TYR A 64 14.68 1.80 32.85
N SER A 65 15.96 1.51 33.11
CA SER A 65 16.65 1.94 34.32
C SER A 65 16.77 3.47 34.37
N CYS A 66 17.09 4.11 33.24
CA CYS A 66 17.18 5.57 33.14
C CYS A 66 15.82 6.26 33.27
N ALA A 67 14.74 5.67 32.75
CA ALA A 67 13.40 6.26 32.85
C ALA A 67 12.84 6.24 34.28
N LYS A 68 13.23 5.25 35.10
CA LYS A 68 12.73 5.05 36.47
C LYS A 68 13.63 5.68 37.54
N HIS A 69 14.89 6.01 37.24
CA HIS A 69 15.81 6.68 38.18
C HIS A 69 15.78 8.21 38.05
N GLN A 70 15.75 8.89 39.20
CA GLN A 70 15.85 10.36 39.29
C GLN A 70 17.29 10.88 39.09
N PHE A 71 18.33 10.08 39.42
CA PHE A 71 19.75 10.44 39.31
C PHE A 71 20.61 9.26 38.79
N PRO A 72 20.85 9.15 37.47
CA PRO A 72 21.41 7.93 36.85
C PRO A 72 22.91 7.69 37.07
N CYS A 73 23.66 8.64 37.62
CA CYS A 73 25.14 8.59 37.65
C CYS A 73 25.77 8.30 39.02
N SER A 74 24.98 8.02 40.06
CA SER A 74 25.50 7.73 41.40
C SER A 74 26.01 6.27 41.50
N LYS A 75 27.30 6.08 41.81
CA LYS A 75 27.95 4.75 41.88
C LYS A 75 28.03 4.20 43.30
N ASN A 76 26.97 4.38 44.09
CA ASN A 76 26.89 3.84 45.44
C ASN A 76 26.44 2.37 45.41
N ALA A 77 26.87 1.56 46.39
CA ALA A 77 26.50 0.14 46.46
C ALA A 77 24.98 -0.08 46.46
N THR A 78 24.23 0.77 47.15
CA THR A 78 22.75 0.75 47.18
C THR A 78 22.12 1.00 45.81
N GLU A 79 22.73 1.86 44.98
CA GLU A 79 22.23 2.18 43.64
C GLU A 79 22.58 1.07 42.64
N LEU A 80 23.70 0.38 42.83
CA LEU A 80 24.06 -0.79 42.02
C LEU A 80 23.04 -1.93 42.21
N LEU A 81 22.65 -2.23 43.45
CA LEU A 81 21.62 -3.22 43.76
C LEU A 81 20.26 -2.85 43.15
N LYS A 82 19.89 -1.56 43.18
CA LYS A 82 18.66 -1.07 42.53
C LYS A 82 18.72 -1.19 41.01
N HIS A 83 19.87 -0.90 40.41
CA HIS A 83 20.08 -1.04 38.98
C HIS A 83 19.92 -2.50 38.53
N GLU A 84 20.50 -3.45 39.27
CA GLU A 84 20.32 -4.88 39.00
C GLU A 84 18.85 -5.31 39.15
N ALA A 85 18.14 -4.79 40.15
CA ALA A 85 16.71 -5.05 40.34
C ALA A 85 15.85 -4.49 39.19
N LEU A 86 16.14 -3.29 38.68
CA LEU A 86 15.42 -2.71 37.54
C LEU A 86 15.70 -3.43 36.23
N LYS A 87 16.91 -3.94 36.06
CA LYS A 87 17.27 -4.74 34.90
C LYS A 87 16.50 -6.05 34.85
N SER A 88 16.28 -6.72 35.99
CA SER A 88 15.45 -7.93 36.02
C SER A 88 13.97 -7.63 35.77
N GLU A 89 13.45 -6.48 36.24
CA GLU A 89 12.10 -6.01 35.90
C GLU A 89 11.93 -5.77 34.39
N SER A 90 12.90 -5.09 33.74
CA SER A 90 12.82 -4.82 32.30
C SER A 90 12.89 -6.10 31.47
N GLN A 91 13.73 -7.05 31.88
CA GLN A 91 13.83 -8.36 31.23
C GLN A 91 12.53 -9.15 31.34
N MET A 92 11.87 -9.12 32.50
CA MET A 92 10.56 -9.76 32.68
C MET A 92 9.50 -9.13 31.77
N ILE A 93 9.44 -7.80 31.68
CA ILE A 93 8.53 -7.08 30.77
C ILE A 93 8.81 -7.50 29.31
N SER A 94 10.07 -7.61 28.93
CA SER A 94 10.47 -8.03 27.58
C SER A 94 9.95 -9.44 27.24
N TRP A 95 10.13 -10.40 28.16
CA TRP A 95 9.59 -11.75 27.99
C TRP A 95 8.05 -11.77 27.95
N CYS A 96 7.37 -10.94 28.74
CA CYS A 96 5.92 -10.79 28.68
C CYS A 96 5.45 -10.26 27.32
N ILE A 97 6.16 -9.28 26.74
CA ILE A 97 5.86 -8.74 25.41
C ILE A 97 6.07 -9.80 24.33
N LEU A 98 7.17 -10.58 24.40
CA LEU A 98 7.43 -11.64 23.43
C LEU A 98 6.39 -12.75 23.52
N VAL A 99 6.18 -13.33 24.71
CA VAL A 99 5.24 -14.43 24.90
C VAL A 99 3.81 -13.98 24.60
N GLY A 100 3.42 -12.79 25.08
CA GLY A 100 2.12 -12.20 24.81
C GLY A 100 1.90 -11.88 23.32
N GLY A 101 2.91 -11.36 22.64
CA GLY A 101 2.86 -11.11 21.19
C GLY A 101 2.70 -12.39 20.39
N VAL A 102 3.46 -13.43 20.71
CA VAL A 102 3.34 -14.75 20.05
C VAL A 102 1.97 -15.37 20.34
N ALA A 103 1.49 -15.32 21.59
CA ALA A 103 0.19 -15.87 21.96
C ALA A 103 -0.97 -15.14 21.27
N THR A 104 -0.93 -13.80 21.18
CA THR A 104 -1.96 -13.02 20.48
C THR A 104 -1.95 -13.28 18.98
N ALA A 105 -0.76 -13.40 18.35
CA ALA A 105 -0.64 -13.77 16.93
C ALA A 105 -1.17 -15.18 16.65
N LEU A 106 -0.82 -16.17 17.47
CA LEU A 106 -1.32 -17.54 17.33
C LEU A 106 -2.83 -17.61 17.54
N THR A 107 -3.36 -16.91 18.53
CA THR A 107 -4.81 -16.85 18.78
C THR A 107 -5.53 -16.21 17.59
N GLY A 108 -5.02 -15.10 17.07
CA GLY A 108 -5.56 -14.44 15.88
C GLY A 108 -5.54 -15.34 14.65
N PHE A 109 -4.41 -16.01 14.39
CA PHE A 109 -4.26 -16.94 13.29
C PHE A 109 -5.22 -18.13 13.41
N LEU A 110 -5.32 -18.74 14.60
CA LEU A 110 -6.22 -19.87 14.84
C LEU A 110 -7.68 -19.46 14.70
N VAL A 111 -8.09 -18.31 15.24
CA VAL A 111 -9.46 -17.80 15.10
C VAL A 111 -9.78 -17.50 13.63
N GLN A 112 -8.88 -16.82 12.93
CA GLN A 112 -9.04 -16.53 11.51
C GLN A 112 -9.16 -17.81 10.69
N ARG A 113 -8.33 -18.81 10.99
CA ARG A 113 -8.33 -20.12 10.32
C ARG A 113 -9.53 -20.97 10.68
N SER A 114 -10.04 -20.90 11.92
CA SER A 114 -11.22 -21.64 12.37
C SER A 114 -12.53 -21.01 11.92
N CYS A 115 -12.55 -19.69 11.73
CA CYS A 115 -13.71 -18.93 11.24
C CYS A 115 -13.62 -18.67 9.73
N SER A 116 -12.61 -19.21 9.03
CA SER A 116 -12.51 -19.04 7.59
C SER A 116 -13.68 -19.73 6.92
N ARG A 117 -14.41 -18.96 6.12
CA ARG A 117 -15.64 -19.37 5.40
C ARG A 117 -15.42 -20.53 4.40
N PHE A 118 -14.17 -20.94 4.14
CA PHE A 118 -13.77 -21.82 3.05
C PHE A 118 -12.93 -23.04 3.49
N THR A 119 -13.03 -24.13 2.75
CA THR A 119 -12.21 -25.36 2.91
C THR A 119 -10.76 -25.11 2.46
N TRP A 120 -9.76 -25.83 2.98
CA TRP A 120 -8.33 -25.61 2.65
C TRP A 120 -8.03 -25.54 1.15
N HIS A 121 -8.62 -26.43 0.35
CA HIS A 121 -8.43 -26.43 -1.11
C HIS A 121 -9.07 -25.25 -1.82
N GLN A 122 -10.19 -24.73 -1.30
CA GLN A 122 -10.85 -23.54 -1.86
C GLN A 122 -10.01 -22.29 -1.62
N TYR A 123 -9.43 -22.18 -0.41
CA TYR A 123 -8.51 -21.10 -0.08
C TYR A 123 -7.25 -21.10 -0.97
N LEU A 124 -6.62 -22.26 -1.14
CA LEU A 124 -5.44 -22.40 -2.01
C LEU A 124 -5.76 -22.03 -3.47
N TYR A 125 -6.92 -22.44 -3.97
CA TYR A 125 -7.35 -22.09 -5.32
C TYR A 125 -7.60 -20.59 -5.48
N GLU A 126 -8.22 -19.94 -4.48
CA GLU A 126 -8.46 -18.50 -4.46
C GLU A 126 -7.15 -17.70 -4.50
N GLU A 127 -6.17 -18.06 -3.67
CA GLU A 127 -4.84 -17.41 -3.64
C GLU A 127 -4.12 -17.57 -4.99
N LEU A 128 -4.11 -18.78 -5.54
CA LEU A 128 -3.51 -19.03 -6.86
C LEU A 128 -4.24 -18.27 -7.97
N TYR A 129 -5.57 -18.25 -7.96
CA TYR A 129 -6.36 -17.54 -8.96
C TYR A 129 -6.07 -16.04 -8.94
N GLU A 130 -6.00 -15.41 -7.76
CA GLU A 130 -5.66 -13.98 -7.64
C GLU A 130 -4.28 -13.66 -8.24
N GLU A 131 -3.27 -14.49 -7.98
CA GLU A 131 -1.94 -14.32 -8.56
C GLU A 131 -1.94 -14.41 -10.10
N TYR A 132 -2.62 -15.43 -10.66
CA TYR A 132 -2.72 -15.59 -12.11
C TYR A 132 -3.59 -14.51 -12.77
N GLU A 133 -4.68 -14.10 -12.14
CA GLU A 133 -5.55 -13.04 -12.66
C GLU A 133 -4.79 -11.71 -12.75
N ILE A 134 -4.06 -11.32 -11.70
CA ILE A 134 -3.28 -10.08 -11.69
C ILE A 134 -2.19 -10.12 -12.77
N THR A 135 -1.47 -11.23 -12.91
CA THR A 135 -0.38 -11.34 -13.89
C THR A 135 -0.89 -11.28 -15.32
N GLU A 136 -1.98 -12.01 -15.63
CA GLU A 136 -2.59 -11.98 -16.96
C GLU A 136 -3.18 -10.60 -17.26
N TYR A 137 -3.88 -10.00 -16.29
CA TYR A 137 -4.43 -8.64 -16.38
C TYR A 137 -3.35 -7.60 -16.65
N GLU A 138 -2.24 -7.62 -15.89
CA GLU A 138 -1.12 -6.70 -16.11
C GLU A 138 -0.51 -6.86 -17.51
N SER A 139 -0.39 -8.10 -17.99
CA SER A 139 0.15 -8.38 -19.32
C SER A 139 -0.73 -7.81 -20.44
N GLU A 140 -2.05 -8.04 -20.36
CA GLU A 140 -3.03 -7.56 -21.34
C GLU A 140 -3.22 -6.05 -21.26
N ALA A 141 -3.30 -5.50 -20.04
CA ALA A 141 -3.39 -4.06 -19.81
C ALA A 141 -2.19 -3.34 -20.42
N LYS A 142 -0.97 -3.88 -20.26
CA LYS A 142 0.24 -3.31 -20.85
C LYS A 142 0.21 -3.35 -22.38
N LYS A 143 -0.24 -4.44 -23.00
CA LYS A 143 -0.37 -4.54 -24.46
C LYS A 143 -1.34 -3.48 -25.00
N ARG A 144 -2.53 -3.36 -24.40
CA ARG A 144 -3.55 -2.38 -24.80
C ARG A 144 -3.06 -0.94 -24.60
N ALA A 145 -2.46 -0.64 -23.44
CA ALA A 145 -1.89 0.67 -23.15
C ALA A 145 -0.78 1.02 -24.15
N GLN A 146 0.08 0.07 -24.50
CA GLN A 146 1.14 0.28 -25.48
C GLN A 146 0.59 0.50 -26.89
N ALA A 147 -0.42 -0.25 -27.31
CA ALA A 147 -1.07 -0.07 -28.60
C ALA A 147 -1.70 1.33 -28.72
N LEU A 148 -2.45 1.75 -27.71
CA LEU A 148 -3.05 3.09 -27.65
C LEU A 148 -1.98 4.19 -27.65
N ALA A 149 -0.91 4.04 -26.87
CA ALA A 149 0.18 4.99 -26.83
C ALA A 149 0.89 5.12 -28.18
N LYS A 150 1.13 4.00 -28.89
CA LYS A 150 1.74 4.02 -30.23
C LYS A 150 0.92 4.83 -31.22
N VAL A 151 -0.40 4.64 -31.25
CA VAL A 151 -1.28 5.41 -32.13
C VAL A 151 -1.22 6.88 -31.77
N ASN A 152 -1.42 7.26 -30.51
CA ASN A 152 -1.43 8.67 -30.10
C ASN A 152 -0.10 9.38 -30.36
N VAL A 153 1.02 8.67 -30.16
CA VAL A 153 2.35 9.20 -30.48
C VAL A 153 2.53 9.33 -31.98
N ALA A 154 2.11 8.35 -32.78
CA ALA A 154 2.20 8.44 -34.24
C ALA A 154 1.40 9.64 -34.77
N VAL A 155 0.16 9.84 -34.34
CA VAL A 155 -0.66 11.00 -34.74
C VAL A 155 0.05 12.33 -34.46
N PHE A 156 0.65 12.48 -33.28
CA PHE A 156 1.39 13.70 -32.95
C PHE A 156 2.72 13.82 -33.70
N MET A 157 3.42 12.70 -33.91
CA MET A 157 4.75 12.66 -34.52
C MET A 157 4.72 12.65 -36.05
N ASP A 158 3.60 12.38 -36.70
CA ASP A 158 3.49 12.37 -38.16
C ASP A 158 2.99 13.73 -38.73
N LEU A 159 2.66 14.70 -37.87
CA LEU A 159 2.31 16.07 -38.29
C LEU A 159 3.49 16.76 -38.99
N GLU A 160 3.22 17.28 -40.18
CA GLU A 160 4.21 17.93 -41.07
C GLU A 160 4.78 19.23 -40.45
N GLU A 161 3.93 20.06 -39.85
CA GLU A 161 4.33 21.22 -39.04
C GLU A 161 3.66 21.17 -37.66
N ARG A 162 4.45 21.38 -36.61
CA ARG A 162 3.97 21.43 -35.21
C ARG A 162 4.20 22.82 -34.64
N SER A 163 3.18 23.40 -34.02
CA SER A 163 3.30 24.68 -33.34
C SER A 163 3.92 24.50 -31.96
N LYS A 164 4.53 25.57 -31.42
CA LYS A 164 4.95 25.61 -30.01
C LYS A 164 3.78 25.33 -29.06
N ILE A 165 2.58 25.75 -29.44
CA ILE A 165 1.36 25.56 -28.65
C ILE A 165 1.04 24.06 -28.50
N ASP A 166 1.30 23.25 -29.51
CA ASP A 166 1.06 21.80 -29.47
C ASP A 166 1.98 21.11 -28.45
N TRP A 167 3.26 21.49 -28.44
CA TRP A 167 4.25 21.02 -27.47
C TRP A 167 3.92 21.45 -26.04
N ASP A 168 3.54 22.71 -25.86
CA ASP A 168 3.15 23.24 -24.55
C ASP A 168 1.89 22.52 -24.03
N THR A 169 0.94 22.21 -24.93
CA THR A 169 -0.32 21.52 -24.57
C THR A 169 -0.07 20.10 -24.05
N ILE A 170 0.74 19.29 -24.75
CA ILE A 170 1.04 17.92 -24.30
C ILE A 170 1.93 17.89 -23.05
N SER A 171 2.67 18.97 -22.78
CA SER A 171 3.51 19.12 -21.59
C SER A 171 2.72 19.50 -20.33
N THR A 172 1.43 19.85 -20.46
CA THR A 172 0.59 20.17 -19.30
C THR A 172 0.29 18.95 -18.44
N VAL A 173 0.10 19.18 -17.13
CA VAL A 173 -0.37 18.14 -16.21
C VAL A 173 -1.80 17.76 -16.60
N PRO A 174 -2.11 16.48 -16.87
CA PRO A 174 -3.46 16.07 -17.22
C PRO A 174 -4.43 16.39 -16.07
N SER A 175 -5.46 17.19 -16.35
CA SER A 175 -6.57 17.37 -15.42
C SER A 175 -7.51 16.16 -15.53
N GLN A 176 -7.61 15.37 -14.46
CA GLN A 176 -8.58 14.27 -14.39
C GLN A 176 -9.98 14.86 -14.17
N GLU A 177 -10.85 14.73 -15.17
CA GLU A 177 -12.26 15.08 -15.04
C GLU A 177 -12.98 14.04 -14.15
N PRO A 178 -13.98 14.45 -13.36
CA PRO A 178 -14.81 13.50 -12.61
C PRO A 178 -15.45 12.50 -13.58
N ILE A 179 -15.19 11.21 -13.39
CA ILE A 179 -15.79 10.15 -14.21
C ILE A 179 -17.24 9.98 -13.75
N ASP A 180 -18.21 10.23 -14.63
CA ASP A 180 -19.61 9.88 -14.37
C ASP A 180 -19.74 8.35 -14.37
N PRO A 181 -20.17 7.72 -13.26
CA PRO A 181 -20.31 6.28 -13.19
C PRO A 181 -21.30 5.67 -14.21
N ASN A 182 -22.15 6.48 -14.83
CA ASN A 182 -23.11 6.03 -15.85
C ASN A 182 -22.60 6.22 -17.29
N GLU A 183 -21.50 6.94 -17.50
CA GLU A 183 -20.95 7.22 -18.82
C GLU A 183 -19.97 6.12 -19.25
N LYS A 184 -20.24 5.46 -20.38
CA LYS A 184 -19.35 4.46 -20.98
C LYS A 184 -18.29 5.14 -21.85
N LYS A 185 -17.41 5.95 -21.23
CA LYS A 185 -16.23 6.50 -21.91
C LYS A 185 -14.97 6.14 -21.13
N ASP A 186 -13.93 5.78 -21.87
CA ASP A 186 -12.63 5.53 -21.28
C ASP A 186 -12.09 6.85 -20.67
N PRO A 187 -11.59 6.82 -19.43
CA PRO A 187 -11.06 8.01 -18.80
C PRO A 187 -9.83 8.50 -19.56
N LEU A 188 -9.80 9.79 -19.86
CA LEU A 188 -8.63 10.45 -20.44
C LEU A 188 -7.51 10.49 -19.40
N ILE A 189 -6.43 9.77 -19.66
CA ILE A 189 -5.32 9.56 -18.72
C ILE A 189 -4.22 10.61 -18.92
N THR A 190 -3.99 11.05 -20.16
CA THR A 190 -2.88 11.93 -20.53
C THR A 190 -3.34 13.17 -21.30
N SER A 191 -2.58 14.26 -21.18
CA SER A 191 -2.73 15.48 -21.97
C SER A 191 -2.60 15.20 -23.47
N LEU A 192 -1.72 14.28 -23.87
CA LEU A 192 -1.57 13.81 -25.26
C LEU A 192 -2.84 13.11 -25.77
N GLN A 193 -3.45 12.21 -25.00
CA GLN A 193 -4.73 11.59 -25.38
C GLN A 193 -5.83 12.64 -25.61
N ARG A 194 -5.88 13.68 -24.77
CA ARG A 194 -6.84 14.78 -24.94
C ARG A 194 -6.54 15.60 -26.20
N TRP A 195 -5.27 15.89 -26.50
CA TRP A 195 -4.89 16.61 -27.72
C TRP A 195 -5.28 15.82 -28.98
N VAL A 196 -5.09 14.50 -29.00
CA VAL A 196 -5.46 13.60 -30.11
C VAL A 196 -6.98 13.54 -30.31
N LEU A 197 -7.81 13.66 -29.27
CA LEU A 197 -9.27 13.76 -29.45
C LEU A 197 -9.69 14.98 -30.27
N HIS A 198 -8.94 16.08 -30.20
CA HIS A 198 -9.20 17.28 -30.98
C HIS A 198 -8.56 17.24 -32.38
N HIS A 199 -7.71 16.24 -32.65
CA HIS A 199 -6.99 16.03 -33.90
C HIS A 199 -7.05 14.53 -34.26
N PRO A 200 -8.26 14.00 -34.60
CA PRO A 200 -8.43 12.59 -34.89
C PRO A 200 -7.62 12.19 -36.12
N PRO A 201 -7.10 10.95 -36.16
CA PRO A 201 -6.40 10.46 -37.35
C PRO A 201 -7.41 10.20 -38.48
N GLU A 202 -6.97 10.41 -39.73
CA GLU A 202 -7.81 10.36 -40.96
C GLU A 202 -8.55 9.01 -41.17
N ASP A 203 -8.11 7.94 -40.51
CA ASP A 203 -8.70 6.59 -40.56
C ASP A 203 -9.86 6.38 -39.58
N LYS A 204 -10.01 7.22 -38.54
CA LYS A 204 -11.07 7.07 -37.52
C LYS A 204 -12.40 7.73 -37.84
N GLU A 205 -12.46 8.69 -38.77
CA GLU A 205 -13.74 9.24 -39.24
C GLU A 205 -14.65 8.17 -39.89
N LYS A 206 -14.10 7.01 -40.28
CA LYS A 206 -14.87 5.94 -40.96
C LYS A 206 -15.50 4.90 -40.03
N GLU A 207 -15.10 4.82 -38.75
CA GLU A 207 -15.68 3.84 -37.80
C GLU A 207 -16.83 4.43 -36.97
N GLU A 208 -16.90 5.75 -36.78
CA GLU A 208 -17.96 6.40 -35.97
C GLU A 208 -19.28 6.66 -36.75
N GLU A 209 -19.28 6.52 -38.10
CA GLU A 209 -20.47 6.71 -38.95
C GLU A 209 -21.30 5.44 -39.23
N THR A 210 -21.21 4.39 -38.41
CA THR A 210 -22.09 3.21 -38.57
C THR A 210 -23.10 3.08 -37.43
N PRO A 211 -24.33 3.62 -37.57
CA PRO A 211 -25.42 3.32 -36.67
C PRO A 211 -26.14 2.04 -37.15
N THR A 212 -26.02 0.95 -36.40
CA THR A 212 -27.02 -0.14 -36.35
C THR A 212 -26.95 -0.88 -35.03
#